data_AF-X1TS43-F1
#
_entry.id   AF-X1TS43-F1
#
_cell.length_a   1.000
_cell.length_b   1.000
_cell.length_c   1.000
_cell.angle_alpha   90.00
_cell.angle_beta   90.00
_cell.angle_gamma   90.00
#
_symmetry.space_group_name_H-M   'P 1'
#
loop_
_entity.id
_entity.type
_entity.pdbx_description
1 polymer ?
#
loop_
_entity_poly.entity_id
_entity_poly.type
_entity_poly.pdbx_seq_one_letter_code
_entity_poly.pdbx_strand_id
1 'polypeptide(L)'
;DLRLTEIGYKIGLISQERYEKFVAKKEAIEAEKKRLKSYIIKPTPQVQQLIRDAGGSELKDGIRAADLLKRPEMTYEHIQMIAPAEQPIDPEVAEQVEIQIKYEGYIEKSLQQVEKLKKMENKKIPEDIDYDAITGLATEARQKLKQVRPLSIAQASRISGVNPADISILLVYLEQGKIARVSNE
;
A
#
# COMPACT_ATOMS: atom_id res chain seq x y z
N ASP A 1 8.40 15.52 -7.55
CA ASP A 1 9.85 15.50 -7.22
C ASP A 1 10.27 14.24 -6.45
N LEU A 2 9.56 13.83 -5.40
CA LEU A 2 9.89 12.70 -4.50
C LEU A 2 10.22 11.37 -5.19
N ARG A 3 9.68 11.11 -6.39
CA ARG A 3 9.89 9.85 -7.13
C ARG A 3 11.10 9.82 -8.05
N LEU A 4 11.49 10.97 -8.64
CA LEU A 4 12.42 10.99 -9.78
C LEU A 4 13.60 11.96 -9.61
N THR A 5 13.51 12.94 -8.70
CA THR A 5 14.55 13.97 -8.55
C THR A 5 15.91 13.37 -8.19
N GLU A 6 15.93 12.33 -7.35
CA GLU A 6 17.17 11.62 -6.99
C GLU A 6 17.80 10.92 -8.21
N ILE A 7 16.98 10.31 -9.07
CA ILE A 7 17.46 9.68 -10.30
C ILE A 7 18.03 10.75 -11.23
N GLY A 8 17.27 11.84 -11.45
CA GLY A 8 17.69 12.97 -12.29
C GLY A 8 19.00 13.61 -11.84
N TYR A 9 19.24 13.71 -10.54
CA TYR A 9 20.52 14.17 -9.99
C TYR A 9 21.66 13.20 -10.29
N LYS A 10 21.46 11.90 -10.05
CA LYS A 10 22.47 10.86 -10.32
C LYS A 10 22.91 10.80 -11.78
N ILE A 11 22.04 11.16 -12.72
CA ILE A 11 22.34 11.21 -14.16
C ILE A 11 22.75 12.60 -14.66
N GLY A 12 22.96 13.58 -13.76
CA GLY A 12 23.47 14.92 -14.10
C GLY A 12 22.43 15.89 -14.69
N LEU A 13 21.14 15.55 -14.67
CA LEU A 13 20.06 16.41 -15.20
C LEU A 13 19.53 17.42 -14.17
N ILE A 14 19.90 17.28 -12.89
CA ILE A 14 19.48 18.17 -11.81
C ILE A 14 20.72 18.81 -11.19
N SER A 15 20.71 20.13 -11.04
CA SER A 15 21.77 20.89 -10.36
C SER A 15 21.86 20.54 -8.86
N GLN A 16 23.05 20.66 -8.27
CA GLN A 16 23.28 20.48 -6.84
C GLN A 16 22.31 21.31 -5.97
N GLU A 17 22.16 22.62 -6.24
CA GLU A 17 21.29 23.51 -5.47
C GLU A 17 19.83 23.02 -5.43
N ARG A 18 19.29 22.60 -6.58
CA ARG A 18 17.94 22.03 -6.69
C ARG A 18 17.81 20.71 -5.93
N TYR A 19 18.86 19.89 -5.95
CA TYR A 19 18.87 18.63 -5.22
C TYR A 19 18.91 18.85 -3.70
N GLU A 20 19.68 19.83 -3.22
CA GLU A 20 19.73 20.20 -1.80
C GLU A 20 18.37 20.68 -1.28
N LYS A 21 17.68 21.56 -2.02
CA LYS A 21 16.30 21.98 -1.69
C LYS A 21 15.34 20.79 -1.62
N PHE A 22 15.48 19.85 -2.55
CA PHE A 22 14.69 18.63 -2.56
C PHE A 22 14.95 17.75 -1.32
N VAL A 23 16.22 17.57 -0.94
CA VAL A 23 16.59 16.80 0.25
C VAL A 23 16.03 17.46 1.51
N ALA A 24 16.21 18.77 1.68
CA ALA A 24 15.68 19.51 2.83
C ALA A 24 14.15 19.38 2.95
N LYS A 25 13.43 19.50 1.83
CA LYS A 25 11.97 19.29 1.79
C LYS A 25 11.59 17.86 2.18
N LYS A 26 12.28 16.85 1.65
CA LYS A 26 12.03 15.44 1.97
C LYS A 26 12.24 15.16 3.47
N GLU A 27 13.29 15.73 4.05
CA GLU A 27 13.58 15.60 5.49
C GLU A 27 12.52 16.29 6.35
N ALA A 28 12.08 17.49 5.96
CA ALA A 28 11.02 18.22 6.65
C ALA A 28 9.69 17.43 6.65
N ILE A 29 9.32 16.82 5.53
CA ILE A 29 8.13 15.96 5.41
C ILE A 29 8.21 14.78 6.38
N GLU A 30 9.34 14.07 6.43
CA GLU A 30 9.50 12.91 7.30
C GLU A 30 9.55 13.30 8.79
N ALA A 31 10.20 14.42 9.12
CA ALA A 31 10.22 14.95 10.47
C ALA A 31 8.82 15.30 10.98
N GLU A 32 8.02 15.97 10.15
CA GLU A 32 6.66 16.37 10.52
C GLU A 32 5.73 15.15 10.63
N LYS A 33 5.80 14.20 9.69
CA LYS A 33 5.07 12.92 9.82
C LYS A 33 5.40 12.20 11.13
N LYS A 34 6.69 12.19 11.51
CA LYS A 34 7.12 11.58 12.78
C LYS A 34 6.53 12.30 13.98
N ARG A 35 6.55 13.64 13.98
CA ARG A 35 5.93 14.48 15.02
C ARG A 35 4.45 14.15 15.19
N LEU A 36 3.68 14.16 14.09
CA LEU A 36 2.24 13.86 14.10
C LEU A 36 1.92 12.44 14.56
N LYS A 37 2.79 11.47 14.29
CA LYS A 37 2.65 10.08 14.76
C LYS A 37 2.93 9.93 16.26
N SER A 38 3.73 10.83 16.85
CA SER A 38 4.01 10.84 18.30
C SER A 38 3.10 11.75 19.12
N TYR A 39 2.53 12.78 18.51
CA TYR A 39 1.75 13.79 19.22
C TYR A 39 0.33 13.30 19.50
N ILE A 40 -0.07 13.30 20.78
CA ILE A 40 -1.41 12.90 21.22
C ILE A 40 -2.26 14.15 21.48
N ILE A 41 -3.34 14.28 20.73
CA ILE A 41 -4.36 15.32 20.89
C ILE A 41 -5.36 14.82 21.94
N LYS A 42 -5.60 15.63 22.97
CA LYS A 42 -6.59 15.35 24.02
C LYS A 42 -7.96 15.92 23.62
N PRO A 43 -9.08 15.30 24.05
CA PRO A 43 -10.44 15.75 23.72
C PRO A 43 -10.85 16.99 24.54
N THR A 44 -10.15 18.11 24.37
CA THR A 44 -10.50 19.38 25.01
C THR A 44 -11.73 20.01 24.34
N PRO A 45 -12.46 20.92 25.00
CA PRO A 45 -13.61 21.61 24.40
C PRO A 45 -13.28 22.27 23.05
N GLN A 46 -12.08 22.84 22.92
CA GLN A 46 -11.59 23.48 21.70
C GLN A 46 -11.39 22.46 20.57
N VAL A 47 -10.77 21.32 20.87
CA VAL A 47 -10.56 20.23 19.90
C VAL A 47 -11.90 19.66 19.43
N GLN A 48 -12.83 19.42 20.36
CA GLN A 48 -14.15 18.89 20.00
C GLN A 48 -14.92 19.88 19.13
N GLN A 49 -14.85 21.19 19.43
CA GLN A 49 -15.49 22.22 18.62
C GLN A 49 -14.94 22.24 17.20
N LEU A 50 -13.62 22.23 17.03
CA LEU A 50 -12.98 22.20 15.71
C LEU A 50 -13.43 20.97 14.89
N ILE A 51 -13.50 19.79 15.52
CA ILE A 51 -13.96 18.58 14.86
C ILE A 51 -15.43 18.69 14.44
N ARG A 52 -16.29 19.26 15.29
CA ARG A 52 -17.71 19.49 14.96
C ARG A 52 -17.87 20.48 13.80
N ASP A 53 -17.09 21.56 13.80
CA ASP A 53 -17.13 22.59 12.75
C ASP A 53 -16.67 22.02 11.40
N ALA A 54 -15.72 21.08 11.41
CA ALA A 54 -15.31 20.33 10.23
C ALA A 54 -16.35 19.26 9.78
N GLY A 55 -17.41 19.02 10.56
CA GLY A 55 -18.43 17.99 10.28
C GLY A 55 -18.04 16.57 10.73
N GLY A 56 -17.04 16.45 11.59
CA GLY A 56 -16.54 15.19 12.12
C GLY A 56 -17.24 14.71 13.40
N SER A 57 -16.87 13.51 13.84
CA SER A 57 -17.38 12.89 15.08
C SER A 57 -16.47 13.15 16.28
N GLU A 58 -17.06 13.41 17.45
CA GLU A 58 -16.30 13.72 18.66
C GLU A 58 -15.33 12.59 19.08
N LEU A 59 -14.24 13.00 19.73
CA LEU A 59 -13.26 12.09 20.32
C LEU A 59 -13.71 11.61 21.69
N LYS A 60 -13.65 10.30 21.95
CA LYS A 60 -13.88 9.73 23.28
C LYS A 60 -12.62 9.79 24.15
N ASP A 61 -11.47 9.53 23.54
CA ASP A 61 -10.16 9.47 24.16
C ASP A 61 -9.13 10.27 23.35
N GLY A 62 -7.91 10.37 23.87
CA GLY A 62 -6.82 10.97 23.12
C GLY A 62 -6.50 10.20 21.83
N ILE A 63 -6.21 10.93 20.75
CA ILE A 63 -5.90 10.39 19.43
C ILE A 63 -4.55 10.93 18.95
N ARG A 64 -3.79 10.16 18.18
CA ARG A 64 -2.59 10.69 17.53
C ARG A 64 -2.99 11.71 16.46
N ALA A 65 -2.23 12.78 16.32
CA ALA A 65 -2.50 13.81 15.32
C ALA A 65 -2.53 13.22 13.89
N ALA A 66 -1.63 12.27 13.59
CA ALA A 66 -1.64 11.56 12.31
C ALA A 66 -2.92 10.74 12.08
N ASP A 67 -3.50 10.14 13.13
CA ASP A 67 -4.73 9.34 13.00
C ASP A 67 -5.97 10.24 12.89
N LEU A 68 -5.96 11.42 13.52
CA LEU A 68 -6.99 12.43 13.31
C LEU A 68 -6.94 12.97 11.87
N LEU A 69 -5.75 13.21 11.31
CA LEU A 69 -5.56 13.71 9.94
C LEU A 69 -5.99 12.69 8.87
N LYS A 70 -6.10 11.41 9.19
CA LYS A 70 -6.67 10.38 8.30
C LYS A 70 -8.18 10.55 8.09
N ARG A 71 -8.87 11.30 8.96
CA ARG A 71 -10.29 11.57 8.78
C ARG A 71 -10.52 12.50 7.58
N PRO A 72 -11.43 12.17 6.65
CA PRO A 72 -11.61 12.93 5.42
C PRO A 72 -11.84 14.44 5.61
N GLU A 73 -12.56 14.80 6.67
CA GLU A 73 -12.92 16.16 7.04
C GLU A 73 -11.75 16.98 7.65
N MET A 74 -10.69 16.31 8.10
CA MET A 74 -9.56 16.96 8.76
C MET A 74 -8.49 17.36 7.74
N THR A 75 -7.86 18.51 7.94
CA THR A 75 -6.77 19.03 7.08
C THR A 75 -5.56 19.32 7.96
N TYR A 76 -4.40 19.52 7.35
CA TYR A 76 -3.21 19.90 8.09
C TYR A 76 -3.40 21.22 8.86
N GLU A 77 -4.12 22.18 8.28
CA GLU A 77 -4.45 23.45 8.94
C GLU A 77 -5.23 23.23 10.24
N HIS A 78 -6.23 22.34 10.22
CA HIS A 78 -6.96 21.96 11.44
C HIS A 78 -6.01 21.37 12.49
N ILE A 79 -5.11 20.47 12.07
CA ILE A 79 -4.12 19.86 12.98
C ILE A 79 -3.19 20.93 13.55
N GLN A 80 -2.75 21.90 12.75
CA GLN A 80 -1.86 22.97 13.20
C GLN A 80 -2.49 23.84 14.31
N MET A 81 -3.81 24.04 14.29
CA MET A 81 -4.53 24.80 15.32
C MET A 81 -4.52 24.12 16.70
N ILE A 82 -4.49 22.78 16.74
CA ILE A 82 -4.62 21.97 17.98
C ILE A 82 -3.34 21.23 18.37
N ALA A 83 -2.40 21.12 17.44
CA ALA A 83 -1.10 20.50 17.60
C ALA A 83 -0.03 21.31 16.83
N PRO A 84 0.18 22.59 17.19
CA PRO A 84 1.10 23.46 16.48
C PRO A 84 2.52 22.88 16.47
N ALA A 85 3.22 23.06 15.36
CA ALA A 85 4.65 22.75 15.26
C ALA A 85 5.46 23.85 15.97
N GLU A 86 6.63 23.49 16.48
CA GLU A 86 7.54 24.45 17.15
C GLU A 86 8.07 25.51 16.18
N GLN A 87 8.20 25.15 14.90
CA GLN A 87 8.59 26.04 13.82
C GLN A 87 7.52 26.05 12.73
N PRO A 88 7.36 27.18 12.00
CA PRO A 88 6.49 27.24 10.84
C PRO A 88 6.85 26.17 9.81
N ILE A 89 5.86 25.41 9.38
CA ILE A 89 6.03 24.38 8.35
C ILE A 89 5.70 25.00 7.00
N ASP A 90 6.58 24.75 6.02
CA ASP A 90 6.37 25.20 4.65
C ASP A 90 5.05 24.64 4.08
N PRO A 91 4.23 25.43 3.37
CA PRO A 91 2.94 24.98 2.84
C PRO A 91 3.04 23.75 1.93
N GLU A 92 4.12 23.63 1.15
CA GLU A 92 4.34 22.46 0.28
C GLU A 92 4.67 21.22 1.12
N VAL A 93 5.38 21.38 2.24
CA VAL A 93 5.62 20.30 3.21
C VAL A 93 4.31 19.88 3.87
N ALA A 94 3.50 20.83 4.34
CA ALA A 94 2.21 20.58 4.97
C ALA A 94 1.26 19.80 4.05
N GLU A 95 1.13 20.23 2.79
CA GLU A 95 0.33 19.54 1.77
C GLU A 95 0.83 18.10 1.55
N GLN A 96 2.14 17.91 1.39
CA GLN A 96 2.71 16.57 1.18
C GLN A 96 2.52 15.67 2.40
N VAL A 97 2.61 16.20 3.61
CA VAL A 97 2.34 15.45 4.85
C VAL A 97 0.88 15.02 4.90
N GLU A 98 -0.06 15.91 4.60
CA GLU A 98 -1.50 15.60 4.56
C GLU A 98 -1.81 14.49 3.56
N ILE A 99 -1.35 14.64 2.31
CA ILE A 99 -1.54 13.64 1.26
C ILE A 99 -0.96 12.30 1.71
N GLN A 100 0.31 12.27 2.15
CA GLN A 100 0.95 11.02 2.50
C GLN A 100 0.28 10.32 3.68
N ILE A 101 -0.18 11.05 4.70
CA ILE A 101 -0.87 10.46 5.85
C ILE A 101 -2.25 9.93 5.46
N LYS A 102 -3.04 10.69 4.70
CA LYS A 102 -4.38 10.27 4.25
C LYS A 102 -4.33 9.04 3.36
N TYR A 103 -3.32 8.94 2.50
CA TYR A 103 -3.18 7.84 1.56
C TYR A 103 -2.29 6.69 2.05
N GLU A 104 -1.67 6.80 3.23
CA GLU A 104 -0.71 5.81 3.78
C GLU A 104 -1.27 4.38 3.74
N GLY A 105 -2.50 4.18 4.25
CA GLY A 105 -3.13 2.85 4.30
C GLY A 105 -3.48 2.29 2.92
N TYR A 106 -3.87 3.14 1.97
CA TYR A 106 -4.14 2.72 0.59
C TYR A 106 -2.86 2.33 -0.15
N ILE A 107 -1.79 3.10 0.07
CA ILE A 107 -0.47 2.84 -0.49
C ILE A 107 0.08 1.53 0.09
N GLU A 108 0.02 1.34 1.41
CA GLU A 108 0.47 0.12 2.06
C GLU A 108 -0.29 -1.11 1.56
N LYS A 109 -1.62 -1.02 1.46
CA LYS A 109 -2.45 -2.10 0.89
C LYS A 109 -2.07 -2.42 -0.55
N SER A 110 -1.81 -1.39 -1.36
CA SER A 110 -1.38 -1.55 -2.75
C SER A 110 -0.01 -2.22 -2.85
N LEU A 111 0.93 -1.83 -1.99
CA LEU A 111 2.27 -2.41 -1.92
C LEU A 111 2.21 -3.89 -1.49
N GLN A 112 1.40 -4.23 -0.49
CA GLN A 112 1.18 -5.61 -0.07
C GLN A 112 0.62 -6.47 -1.22
N GLN A 113 -0.30 -5.92 -2.02
CA GLN A 113 -0.82 -6.59 -3.21
C GLN A 113 0.27 -6.81 -4.28
N VAL A 114 1.12 -5.80 -4.52
CA VAL A 114 2.26 -5.93 -5.44
C VAL A 114 3.24 -7.00 -4.97
N GLU A 115 3.58 -7.03 -3.68
CA GLU A 115 4.46 -8.06 -3.12
C GLU A 115 3.87 -9.46 -3.24
N LYS A 116 2.58 -9.62 -2.99
CA LYS A 116 1.88 -10.89 -3.18
C LYS A 116 1.95 -11.35 -4.63
N LEU A 117 1.71 -10.45 -5.58
CA LEU A 117 1.83 -10.75 -7.01
C LEU A 117 3.25 -11.13 -7.42
N LYS A 118 4.28 -10.41 -6.94
CA LYS A 118 5.69 -10.77 -7.19
C LYS A 118 6.05 -12.16 -6.65
N LYS A 119 5.58 -12.49 -5.43
CA LYS A 119 5.75 -13.83 -4.87
C LYS A 119 5.06 -14.90 -5.73
N MET A 120 3.90 -14.60 -6.31
CA MET A 120 3.17 -15.49 -7.22
C MET A 120 3.84 -15.63 -8.58
N GLU A 121 4.47 -14.58 -9.11
CA GLU A 121 5.17 -14.61 -10.40
C GLU A 121 6.38 -15.55 -10.38
N ASN A 122 7.10 -15.61 -9.26
CA ASN A 122 8.22 -16.52 -9.07
C ASN A 122 7.81 -17.98 -8.83
N LYS A 123 6.51 -18.25 -8.59
CA LYS A 123 6.00 -19.62 -8.39
C LYS A 123 5.64 -20.24 -9.73
N LYS A 124 6.57 -21.04 -10.24
CA LYS A 124 6.38 -21.83 -11.46
C LYS A 124 5.38 -22.96 -11.23
N ILE A 125 4.60 -23.23 -12.25
CA ILE A 125 3.74 -24.41 -12.32
C ILE A 125 4.46 -25.43 -13.20
N PRO A 126 4.66 -26.69 -12.74
CA PRO A 126 5.23 -27.74 -13.59
C PRO A 126 4.37 -27.95 -14.84
N GLU A 127 5.00 -28.06 -16.01
CA GLU A 127 4.30 -28.22 -17.29
C GLU A 127 3.46 -29.50 -17.32
N ASP A 128 3.96 -30.54 -16.66
CA ASP A 128 3.39 -31.87 -16.54
C ASP A 128 2.40 -32.01 -15.37
N ILE A 129 2.01 -30.92 -14.69
CA ILE A 129 1.04 -31.01 -13.58
C ILE A 129 -0.28 -31.66 -14.02
N ASP A 130 -0.80 -32.53 -13.16
CA ASP A 130 -2.15 -33.06 -13.29
C ASP A 130 -3.14 -32.20 -12.49
N TYR A 131 -3.83 -31.30 -13.18
CA TYR A 131 -4.88 -30.47 -12.57
C TYR A 131 -6.10 -31.28 -12.10
N ASP A 132 -6.31 -32.51 -12.60
CA ASP A 132 -7.42 -33.35 -12.17
C ASP A 132 -7.20 -33.90 -10.75
N ALA A 133 -5.95 -34.08 -10.36
CA ALA A 133 -5.56 -34.53 -9.03
C ALA A 133 -5.74 -33.45 -7.94
N ILE A 134 -5.99 -32.19 -8.31
CA ILE A 134 -6.13 -31.09 -7.36
C ILE A 134 -7.57 -31.05 -6.84
N THR A 135 -7.75 -31.38 -5.58
CA THR A 135 -9.05 -31.34 -4.90
C THR A 135 -9.46 -29.90 -4.60
N GLY A 136 -10.75 -29.60 -4.75
CA GLY A 136 -11.32 -28.28 -4.45
C GLY A 136 -11.21 -27.23 -5.57
N LEU A 137 -10.45 -27.46 -6.64
CA LEU A 137 -10.51 -26.59 -7.82
C LEU A 137 -11.88 -26.65 -8.47
N ALA A 138 -12.46 -25.48 -8.77
CA ALA A 138 -13.69 -25.38 -9.52
C ALA A 138 -13.55 -26.08 -10.89
N THR A 139 -14.62 -26.70 -11.36
CA THR A 139 -14.63 -27.42 -12.65
C THR A 139 -14.23 -26.52 -13.81
N GLU A 140 -14.73 -25.28 -13.84
CA GLU A 140 -14.38 -24.28 -14.85
C GLU A 140 -12.89 -23.92 -14.77
N ALA A 141 -12.38 -23.59 -13.58
CA ALA A 141 -10.98 -23.24 -13.38
C ALA A 141 -10.05 -24.39 -13.81
N ARG A 142 -10.37 -25.63 -13.44
CA ARG A 142 -9.64 -26.84 -13.86
C ARG A 142 -9.59 -26.98 -15.37
N GLN A 143 -10.73 -26.85 -16.05
CA GLN A 143 -10.80 -26.92 -17.51
C GLN A 143 -9.94 -25.83 -18.17
N LYS A 144 -10.04 -24.58 -17.68
CA LYS A 144 -9.28 -23.44 -18.18
C LYS A 144 -7.77 -23.61 -17.96
N LEU A 145 -7.36 -24.08 -16.78
CA LEU A 145 -5.95 -24.35 -16.46
C LEU A 145 -5.36 -25.46 -17.33
N LYS A 146 -6.12 -26.55 -17.57
CA LYS A 146 -5.72 -27.63 -18.48
C LYS A 146 -5.57 -27.15 -19.94
N GLN A 147 -6.44 -26.24 -20.37
CA GLN A 147 -6.42 -25.68 -21.73
C GLN A 147 -5.26 -24.69 -21.93
N VAL A 148 -5.06 -23.78 -20.99
CA VAL A 148 -4.08 -22.68 -21.13
C VAL A 148 -2.67 -23.13 -20.74
N ARG A 149 -2.52 -24.10 -19.82
CA ARG A 149 -1.23 -24.59 -19.29
C ARG A 149 -0.31 -23.44 -18.86
N PRO A 150 -0.72 -22.60 -17.89
CA PRO A 150 0.09 -21.46 -17.44
C PRO A 150 1.42 -21.92 -16.83
N LEU A 151 2.50 -21.18 -17.11
CA LEU A 151 3.85 -21.44 -16.61
C LEU A 151 4.07 -20.95 -15.18
N SER A 152 3.20 -20.05 -14.68
CA SER A 152 3.28 -19.49 -13.33
C SER A 152 1.91 -19.22 -12.73
N ILE A 153 1.88 -19.11 -11.39
CA ILE A 153 0.66 -18.73 -10.67
C ILE A 153 0.14 -17.36 -11.11
N ALA A 154 1.03 -16.41 -11.42
CA ALA A 154 0.63 -15.09 -11.91
C ALA A 154 -0.03 -15.13 -13.30
N GLN A 155 0.42 -16.04 -14.18
CA GLN A 155 -0.26 -16.26 -15.45
C GLN A 155 -1.63 -16.92 -15.22
N ALA A 156 -1.69 -17.93 -14.34
CA ALA A 156 -2.93 -18.61 -13.98
C ALA A 156 -4.00 -17.62 -13.47
N SER A 157 -3.62 -16.65 -12.63
CA SER A 157 -4.54 -15.67 -12.05
C SER A 157 -5.13 -14.66 -13.06
N ARG A 158 -4.58 -14.59 -14.28
CA ARG A 158 -5.10 -13.73 -15.36
C ARG A 158 -6.04 -14.48 -16.30
N ILE A 159 -6.22 -15.78 -16.12
CA ILE A 159 -7.10 -16.60 -16.95
C ILE A 159 -8.55 -16.33 -16.53
N SER A 160 -9.39 -15.92 -17.50
CA SER A 160 -10.82 -15.76 -17.26
C SER A 160 -11.45 -17.11 -16.85
N GLY A 161 -12.24 -17.09 -15.77
CA GLY A 161 -12.81 -18.29 -15.16
C GLY A 161 -11.93 -18.95 -14.09
N VAL A 162 -10.76 -18.38 -13.77
CA VAL A 162 -9.92 -18.80 -12.63
C VAL A 162 -9.97 -17.73 -11.54
N ASN A 163 -10.61 -18.06 -10.41
CA ASN A 163 -10.87 -17.09 -9.34
C ASN A 163 -9.78 -17.10 -8.26
N PRO A 164 -9.74 -16.09 -7.36
CA PRO A 164 -8.74 -16.03 -6.29
C PRO A 164 -8.72 -17.26 -5.36
N ALA A 165 -9.86 -17.93 -5.17
CA ALA A 165 -9.96 -19.16 -4.40
C ALA A 165 -9.23 -20.33 -5.10
N ASP A 166 -9.43 -20.50 -6.41
CA ASP A 166 -8.75 -21.54 -7.21
C ASP A 166 -7.23 -21.35 -7.19
N ILE A 167 -6.79 -20.11 -7.31
CA ILE A 167 -5.37 -19.75 -7.20
C ILE A 167 -4.80 -20.11 -5.83
N SER A 168 -5.57 -19.91 -4.76
CA SER A 168 -5.14 -20.27 -3.40
C SER A 168 -5.01 -21.79 -3.24
N ILE A 169 -5.96 -22.55 -3.78
CA ILE A 169 -5.93 -24.02 -3.79
C ILE A 169 -4.73 -24.54 -4.57
N LEU A 170 -4.52 -24.02 -5.78
CA LEU A 170 -3.38 -24.37 -6.62
C LEU A 170 -2.04 -24.04 -5.93
N LEU A 171 -1.96 -22.91 -5.24
CA LEU A 171 -0.75 -22.50 -4.51
C LEU A 171 -0.44 -23.43 -3.33
N VAL A 172 -1.45 -23.81 -2.54
CA VAL A 172 -1.30 -24.79 -1.45
C VAL A 172 -0.88 -26.15 -2.00
N TYR A 173 -1.47 -26.59 -3.11
CA TYR A 173 -1.11 -27.84 -3.78
C TYR A 173 0.37 -27.87 -4.21
N LEU A 174 0.85 -26.78 -4.80
CA LEU A 174 2.27 -26.65 -5.19
C LEU A 174 3.21 -26.62 -3.97
N GLU A 175 2.81 -25.97 -2.87
CA GLU A 175 3.61 -25.89 -1.64
C GLU A 175 3.73 -27.22 -0.89
N GLN A 176 2.75 -28.11 -1.02
CA GLN A 176 2.80 -29.46 -0.43
C GLN A 176 3.88 -30.36 -1.08
N GLY A 177 4.39 -30.00 -2.27
CA GLY A 177 5.49 -30.68 -2.96
C GLY A 177 5.17 -32.06 -3.55
N LYS A 178 4.03 -32.68 -3.21
CA LYS A 178 3.53 -33.95 -3.77
C LYS A 178 2.66 -33.70 -5.00
N ILE A 179 3.28 -33.15 -6.04
CA ILE A 179 2.60 -32.77 -7.28
C ILE A 179 2.40 -34.00 -8.15
N ALA A 180 1.14 -34.35 -8.41
CA ALA A 180 0.77 -35.36 -9.40
C ALA A 180 1.06 -34.82 -10.80
N ARG A 181 1.53 -35.70 -11.68
CA ARG A 181 1.96 -35.36 -13.02
C ARG A 181 1.24 -36.25 -14.03
N VAL A 182 0.84 -35.67 -15.16
CA VAL A 182 0.36 -36.44 -16.30
C VAL A 182 1.56 -37.11 -16.97
N SER A 183 1.47 -38.43 -17.17
CA SER A 183 2.44 -39.15 -17.99
C SER A 183 2.28 -38.71 -19.44
N ASN A 184 3.35 -38.23 -20.07
CA ASN A 184 3.38 -38.12 -21.52
C ASN A 184 3.55 -39.54 -22.08
N GLU A 185 2.51 -40.07 -22.71
CA GLU A 185 2.66 -41.12 -23.74
C GLU A 185 3.17 -40.50 -25.04
#